data_AF-A0A7J3XXP1-F1
#
_entry.id   AF-A0A7J3XXP1-F1
#
_cell.length_a   1.000
_cell.length_b   1.000
_cell.length_c   1.000
_cell.angle_alpha   90.00
_cell.angle_beta   90.00
_cell.angle_gamma   90.00
#
_symmetry.space_group_name_H-M   'P 1'
#
loop_
_entity.id
_entity.type
_entity.pdbx_description
1 polymer ?
#
loop_
_entity_poly.entity_id
_entity_poly.type
_entity_poly.pdbx_seq_one_letter_code
_entity_poly.pdbx_strand_id
1 'polypeptide(L)'
;MKSVFEFAARHVEPSLKKSLILKLLARNINRAYIAKCLGISPSLITRYVRGERGLHDLGAIGEVNLKLEDIADKIARGEICGWKAYIEVARLTMYVLYKKYACGIHYLATRDVNPSSCNICPTIFRDFSNKYPLDNYFSKP
;
A
#
# COMPACT_ATOMS: atom_id res chain seq x y z
N MET A 1 -1.73 9.09 -21.08
CA MET A 1 -2.29 8.17 -20.06
C MET A 1 -1.41 6.96 -19.86
N LYS A 2 -0.67 6.92 -18.75
CA LYS A 2 -0.08 5.67 -18.24
C LYS A 2 -1.22 4.81 -17.71
N SER A 3 -1.12 3.48 -17.82
CA SER A 3 -2.19 2.62 -17.30
C SER A 3 -2.35 2.81 -15.79
N VAL A 4 -3.54 2.52 -15.25
CA VAL A 4 -3.80 2.58 -13.80
C VAL A 4 -2.81 1.70 -13.03
N PHE A 5 -2.43 0.55 -13.59
CA PHE A 5 -1.45 -0.36 -13.01
C PHE A 5 -0.04 0.23 -13.00
N GLU A 6 0.37 0.88 -14.09
CA GLU A 6 1.67 1.55 -14.17
C GLU A 6 1.77 2.73 -13.20
N PHE A 7 0.69 3.50 -13.05
CA PHE A 7 0.58 4.54 -12.03
C PHE A 7 0.71 3.95 -10.61
N ALA A 8 -0.05 2.89 -10.31
CA ALA A 8 -0.04 2.24 -9.02
C ALA A 8 1.36 1.69 -8.65
N ALA A 9 2.01 0.99 -9.60
CA ALA A 9 3.32 0.39 -9.42
C ALA A 9 4.44 1.42 -9.21
N ARG A 10 4.28 2.65 -9.73
CA ARG A 10 5.27 3.73 -9.56
C ARG A 10 5.03 4.60 -8.33
N HIS A 11 3.77 4.83 -7.97
CA HIS A 11 3.43 5.86 -6.98
C HIS A 11 2.73 5.32 -5.74
N VAL A 12 1.79 4.39 -5.89
CA VAL A 12 0.92 3.96 -4.79
C VAL A 12 1.55 2.82 -4.01
N GLU A 13 1.81 1.68 -4.65
CA GLU A 13 2.36 0.49 -4.01
C GLU A 13 3.72 0.78 -3.34
N PRO A 14 4.66 1.52 -3.96
CA PRO A 14 5.92 1.86 -3.29
C PRO A 14 5.73 2.71 -2.03
N SER A 15 4.74 3.62 -2.02
CA SER A 15 4.44 4.48 -0.88
C SER A 15 3.83 3.69 0.29
N LEU A 16 2.96 2.73 -0.02
CA LEU A 16 2.42 1.80 0.97
C LEU A 16 3.51 0.88 1.53
N LYS A 17 4.37 0.31 0.66
CA LYS A 17 5.50 -0.53 1.08
C LYS A 17 6.47 0.23 1.99
N LYS A 18 6.79 1.50 1.68
CA LYS A 18 7.60 2.35 2.56
C LYS A 18 6.98 2.44 3.95
N SER A 19 5.70 2.80 4.01
CA SER A 19 4.98 2.98 5.27
C SER A 19 4.95 1.68 6.09
N LEU A 20 4.69 0.55 5.44
CA LEU A 20 4.73 -0.78 6.08
C LEU A 20 6.13 -1.11 6.62
N ILE A 21 7.18 -0.89 5.83
CA ILE A 21 8.56 -1.16 6.24
C ILE A 21 8.94 -0.32 7.47
N LEU A 22 8.60 0.98 7.49
CA LEU A 22 8.88 1.84 8.63
C LEU A 22 8.16 1.36 9.90
N LYS A 23 6.90 0.89 9.77
CA LYS A 23 6.13 0.30 10.88
C LYS A 23 6.73 -1.00 11.40
N LEU A 24 7.25 -1.86 10.53
CA LEU A 24 7.94 -3.10 10.91
C LEU A 24 9.27 -2.81 11.63
N LEU A 25 10.02 -1.82 11.13
CA LEU A 25 11.26 -1.38 11.77
C LEU A 25 11.00 -0.78 13.17
N ALA A 26 9.93 0.00 13.34
CA ALA A 26 9.52 0.53 14.63
C ALA A 26 9.17 -0.58 15.65
N ARG A 27 8.79 -1.78 15.17
CA ARG A 27 8.56 -2.99 15.98
C ARG A 27 9.82 -3.83 16.20
N ASN A 28 11.00 -3.29 15.88
CA ASN A 28 12.29 -4.00 15.96
C ASN A 28 12.39 -5.26 15.07
N ILE A 29 11.55 -5.37 14.03
CA ILE A 29 11.66 -6.47 13.07
C ILE A 29 12.92 -6.25 12.22
N ASN A 30 13.78 -7.26 12.16
CA ASN A 30 15.06 -7.13 11.49
C ASN A 30 14.91 -6.99 9.96
N ARG A 31 15.82 -6.24 9.34
CA ARG A 31 15.78 -5.93 7.90
C ARG A 31 15.85 -7.19 7.01
N ALA A 32 16.58 -8.22 7.43
CA ALA A 32 16.72 -9.46 6.66
C ALA A 32 15.39 -10.22 6.58
N TYR A 33 14.66 -10.26 7.68
CA TYR A 33 13.31 -10.81 7.76
C TYR A 33 12.35 -10.00 6.91
N ILE A 34 12.35 -8.66 7.03
CA ILE A 34 11.50 -7.78 6.20
C ILE A 34 11.76 -8.03 4.71
N ALA A 35 13.04 -8.11 4.30
CA ALA A 35 13.43 -8.35 2.91
C ALA A 35 12.89 -9.68 2.40
N LYS A 36 13.15 -10.76 3.15
CA LYS A 36 12.62 -12.10 2.85
C LYS A 36 11.10 -12.11 2.78
N CYS A 37 10.45 -11.44 3.74
CA CYS A 37 9.02 -11.53 3.91
C CYS A 37 8.23 -10.77 2.85
N LEU A 38 8.73 -9.59 2.46
CA LEU A 38 8.11 -8.78 1.42
C LEU A 38 8.63 -9.13 0.01
N GLY A 39 9.57 -10.07 -0.11
CA GLY A 39 10.16 -10.47 -1.39
C GLY A 39 10.92 -9.33 -2.07
N ILE A 40 11.62 -8.51 -1.30
CA ILE A 40 12.37 -7.35 -1.80
C ILE A 40 13.85 -7.44 -1.44
N SER A 41 14.70 -6.79 -2.23
CA SER A 41 16.12 -6.73 -1.91
C SER A 41 16.38 -5.90 -0.64
N PRO A 42 17.42 -6.23 0.15
CA PRO A 42 17.85 -5.38 1.27
C PRO A 42 18.18 -3.95 0.84
N SER A 43 18.73 -3.77 -0.37
CA SER A 43 19.00 -2.44 -0.94
C SER A 43 17.73 -1.62 -1.12
N LEU A 44 16.61 -2.26 -1.49
CA LEU A 44 15.33 -1.56 -1.66
C LEU A 44 14.78 -1.05 -0.31
N ILE A 45 14.99 -1.80 0.78
CA ILE A 45 14.65 -1.34 2.14
C ILE A 45 15.41 -0.07 2.48
N THR A 46 16.73 -0.04 2.25
CA THR A 46 17.54 1.16 2.50
C THR A 46 17.02 2.38 1.74
N ARG A 47 16.64 2.20 0.46
CA ARG A 47 16.07 3.28 -0.36
C ARG A 47 14.73 3.80 0.19
N TYR A 48 13.88 2.91 0.71
CA TYR A 48 12.64 3.31 1.36
C TYR A 48 12.90 4.11 2.65
N VAL A 49 13.83 3.64 3.49
CA VAL A 49 14.19 4.31 4.76
C VAL A 49 14.79 5.68 4.50
N ARG A 50 15.63 5.83 3.46
CA ARG A 50 16.22 7.12 3.05
C ARG A 50 15.24 8.06 2.34
N GLY A 51 14.01 7.62 2.07
CA GLY A 51 13.02 8.43 1.35
C GLY A 51 13.28 8.56 -0.16
N GLU A 52 14.18 7.76 -0.73
CA GLU A 52 14.49 7.75 -2.16
C GLU A 52 13.41 7.02 -3.00
N ARG A 53 12.47 6.35 -2.33
CA ARG A 53 11.32 5.66 -2.94
C ARG A 53 10.11 5.75 -2.02
N GLY A 54 8.89 5.71 -2.58
CA GLY A 54 7.65 5.88 -1.80
C GLY A 54 7.51 7.32 -1.30
N LEU A 55 7.46 8.26 -2.25
CA LEU A 55 7.56 9.70 -1.95
C LEU A 55 6.29 10.27 -1.31
N HIS A 56 5.18 9.56 -1.36
CA HIS A 56 3.90 10.02 -0.85
C HIS A 56 3.58 9.34 0.47
N ASP A 57 3.09 10.11 1.43
CA ASP A 57 2.65 9.57 2.72
C ASP A 57 1.18 9.18 2.68
N LEU A 58 0.89 8.02 2.10
CA LEU A 58 -0.45 7.42 2.16
C LEU A 58 -0.79 6.91 3.57
N GLY A 59 0.22 6.73 4.43
CA GLY A 59 0.04 6.34 5.83
C GLY A 59 -0.55 7.46 6.70
N ALA A 60 -0.51 8.72 6.26
CA ALA A 60 -1.19 9.82 6.93
C ALA A 60 -2.73 9.73 6.88
N ILE A 61 -3.28 8.90 5.98
CA ILE A 61 -4.73 8.69 5.87
C ILE A 61 -5.15 7.65 6.92
N GLY A 62 -6.00 8.06 7.88
CA GLY A 62 -6.34 7.24 9.05
C GLY A 62 -6.75 5.79 8.74
N GLU A 63 -7.67 5.58 7.80
CA GLU A 63 -8.10 4.21 7.45
C GLU A 63 -7.04 3.38 6.71
N VAL A 64 -6.14 4.03 5.96
CA VAL A 64 -5.00 3.35 5.32
C VAL A 64 -3.97 2.98 6.38
N ASN A 65 -3.75 3.87 7.35
CA ASN A 65 -2.86 3.64 8.48
C ASN A 65 -3.29 2.41 9.30
N LEU A 66 -4.57 2.33 9.66
CA LEU A 66 -5.12 1.20 10.42
C LEU A 66 -4.88 -0.14 9.70
N LYS A 67 -5.08 -0.18 8.38
CA LYS A 67 -4.80 -1.37 7.56
C LYS A 67 -3.31 -1.69 7.50
N LEU A 68 -2.44 -0.68 7.43
CA LEU A 68 -0.99 -0.88 7.46
C LEU A 68 -0.50 -1.41 8.82
N GLU A 69 -1.08 -0.95 9.93
CA GLU A 69 -0.73 -1.45 11.28
C GLU A 69 -1.10 -2.92 11.43
N ASP A 70 -2.31 -3.32 11.02
CA ASP A 70 -2.73 -4.72 11.05
C ASP A 70 -1.85 -5.63 10.17
N ILE A 71 -1.49 -5.18 8.96
CA ILE A 71 -0.55 -5.93 8.11
C ILE A 71 0.81 -6.05 8.82
N ALA A 72 1.29 -4.97 9.44
CA ALA A 72 2.55 -4.99 10.18
C ALA A 72 2.50 -5.94 11.37
N ASP A 73 1.40 -5.98 12.12
CA ASP A 73 1.20 -6.86 13.28
C ASP A 73 1.13 -8.33 12.85
N LYS A 74 0.38 -8.65 11.81
CA LYS A 74 0.31 -10.01 11.25
C LYS A 74 1.68 -10.51 10.77
N ILE A 75 2.49 -9.63 10.15
CA ILE A 75 3.87 -9.96 9.76
C ILE A 75 4.75 -10.13 11.00
N ALA A 76 4.66 -9.23 11.99
CA ALA A 76 5.46 -9.29 13.22
C ALA A 76 5.18 -10.56 14.04
N ARG A 77 3.93 -11.04 14.06
CA ARG A 77 3.53 -12.31 14.67
C ARG A 77 3.84 -13.54 13.79
N GLY A 78 4.33 -13.35 12.57
CA GLY A 78 4.66 -14.44 11.64
C GLY A 78 3.45 -15.11 10.97
N GLU A 79 2.26 -14.51 11.05
CA GLU A 79 1.01 -15.07 10.52
C GLU A 79 0.93 -14.96 8.99
N ILE A 80 1.50 -13.89 8.42
CA ILE A 80 1.56 -13.66 6.97
C ILE A 80 2.98 -13.32 6.53
N CYS A 81 3.37 -13.87 5.38
CA CYS A 81 4.66 -13.62 4.76
C CYS A 81 4.66 -14.06 3.28
N GLY A 82 5.62 -13.60 2.49
CA GLY A 82 5.73 -13.93 1.06
C GLY A 82 4.47 -13.52 0.28
N TRP A 83 3.88 -14.48 -0.44
CA TRP A 83 2.69 -14.22 -1.26
C TRP A 83 1.49 -13.73 -0.45
N LYS A 84 1.33 -14.13 0.83
CA LYS A 84 0.24 -13.64 1.69
C LYS A 84 0.39 -12.15 1.99
N ALA A 85 1.60 -11.72 2.37
CA ALA A 85 1.89 -10.30 2.61
C ALA A 85 1.74 -9.48 1.32
N TYR A 86 2.16 -10.04 0.17
CA TYR A 86 1.94 -9.42 -1.13
C TYR A 86 0.45 -9.20 -1.43
N ILE A 87 -0.41 -10.18 -1.18
CA ILE A 87 -1.86 -10.06 -1.38
C ILE A 87 -2.43 -8.92 -0.54
N GLU A 88 -2.06 -8.81 0.74
CA GLU A 88 -2.56 -7.75 1.60
C GLU A 88 -2.13 -6.35 1.13
N VAL A 89 -0.87 -6.18 0.72
CA VAL A 89 -0.38 -4.91 0.15
C VAL A 89 -1.07 -4.59 -1.19
N ALA A 90 -1.31 -5.60 -2.03
CA ALA A 90 -2.02 -5.42 -3.30
C ALA A 90 -3.48 -5.01 -3.07
N ARG A 91 -4.18 -5.65 -2.12
CA ARG A 91 -5.54 -5.30 -1.71
C ARG A 91 -5.60 -3.87 -1.18
N LEU A 92 -4.67 -3.47 -0.33
CA LEU A 92 -4.59 -2.11 0.18
C LEU A 92 -4.33 -1.09 -0.95
N THR A 93 -3.48 -1.46 -1.92
CA THR A 93 -3.22 -0.63 -3.12
C THR A 93 -4.51 -0.40 -3.91
N MET A 94 -5.28 -1.47 -4.17
CA MET A 94 -6.58 -1.38 -4.85
C MET A 94 -7.58 -0.54 -4.05
N TYR A 95 -7.61 -0.69 -2.73
CA TYR A 95 -8.47 0.10 -1.85
C TYR A 95 -8.19 1.60 -1.93
N VAL A 96 -6.91 1.99 -1.85
CA VAL A 96 -6.48 3.40 -2.00
C VAL A 96 -6.89 3.98 -3.36
N LEU A 97 -6.80 3.19 -4.43
CA LEU A 97 -7.23 3.58 -5.76
C LEU A 97 -8.75 3.72 -5.85
N TYR A 98 -9.50 2.73 -5.33
CA TYR A 98 -10.95 2.73 -5.28
C TYR A 98 -11.50 3.96 -4.52
N LYS A 99 -10.92 4.29 -3.36
CA LYS A 99 -11.28 5.45 -2.55
C LYS A 99 -10.81 6.80 -3.12
N LYS A 100 -10.14 6.81 -4.27
CA LYS A 100 -9.57 8.01 -4.93
C LYS A 100 -8.49 8.73 -4.12
N TYR A 101 -7.92 8.13 -3.08
CA TYR A 101 -6.89 8.77 -2.26
C TYR A 101 -5.60 9.07 -3.00
N ALA A 102 -5.31 8.33 -4.07
CA ALA A 102 -4.16 8.58 -4.92
C ALA A 102 -4.42 9.62 -6.03
N CYS A 103 -5.63 10.19 -6.16
CA CYS A 103 -5.94 11.10 -7.27
C CYS A 103 -5.14 12.40 -7.23
N GLY A 104 -4.84 12.95 -6.05
CA GLY A 104 -3.96 14.12 -5.93
C GLY A 104 -2.55 13.84 -6.44
N ILE A 105 -2.01 12.66 -6.11
CA ILE A 105 -0.72 12.19 -6.61
C ILE A 105 -0.74 12.04 -8.14
N HIS A 106 -1.81 11.45 -8.68
CA HIS A 106 -1.98 11.25 -10.12
C HIS A 106 -2.01 12.59 -10.87
N TYR A 107 -2.81 13.54 -10.40
CA TYR A 107 -2.91 14.87 -10.98
C TYR A 107 -1.55 15.57 -11.04
N LEU A 108 -0.78 15.51 -9.95
CA LEU A 108 0.57 16.09 -9.90
C LEU A 108 1.55 15.40 -10.84
N ALA A 109 1.43 14.08 -11.00
CA ALA A 109 2.36 13.27 -11.80
C ALA A 109 2.17 13.42 -13.32
N THR A 110 0.94 13.56 -13.80
CA THR A 110 0.65 13.50 -15.24
C THR A 110 -0.18 14.65 -15.78
N ARG A 111 -0.94 15.36 -14.93
CA ARG A 111 -1.88 16.44 -15.31
C ARG A 111 -2.93 16.05 -16.38
N ASP A 112 -3.04 14.77 -16.74
CA ASP A 112 -3.93 14.26 -17.80
C ASP A 112 -5.26 13.71 -17.26
N VAL A 113 -5.46 13.75 -15.95
CA VAL A 113 -6.68 13.29 -15.27
C VAL A 113 -7.16 14.36 -14.31
N ASN A 114 -8.42 14.79 -14.44
CA ASN A 114 -9.08 15.64 -13.45
C ASN A 114 -9.64 14.79 -12.30
N PRO A 115 -9.16 14.94 -11.05
CA PRO A 115 -9.67 14.19 -9.90
C PRO A 115 -11.17 14.31 -9.64
N SER A 116 -11.77 15.48 -9.94
CA SER A 116 -13.19 15.73 -9.62
C SER A 116 -14.16 14.98 -10.54
N SER A 117 -13.76 14.70 -11.78
CA SER A 117 -14.60 14.03 -12.78
C SER A 117 -14.17 12.58 -13.09
N CYS A 118 -12.95 12.17 -12.72
CA CYS A 118 -12.46 10.83 -13.00
C CYS A 118 -13.06 9.77 -12.08
N ASN A 119 -13.58 8.69 -12.67
CA ASN A 119 -14.13 7.52 -11.95
C ASN A 119 -13.50 6.19 -12.37
N ILE A 120 -12.38 6.20 -13.10
CA ILE A 120 -11.74 5.00 -13.65
C ILE A 120 -11.41 3.98 -12.52
N CYS A 121 -10.71 4.41 -11.47
CA CYS A 121 -10.32 3.51 -10.38
C CYS A 121 -11.52 2.95 -9.60
N PRO A 122 -12.50 3.77 -9.15
CA PRO A 122 -13.73 3.25 -8.54
C PRO A 122 -14.49 2.27 -9.43
N THR A 123 -14.50 2.47 -10.74
CA THR A 123 -15.17 1.56 -11.69
C THR A 123 -14.43 0.23 -11.82
N ILE A 124 -13.09 0.25 -11.93
CA ILE A 124 -12.29 -0.98 -12.09
C ILE A 124 -12.27 -1.81 -10.81
N PHE A 125 -12.16 -1.17 -9.64
CA PHE A 125 -11.91 -1.87 -8.38
C PHE A 125 -13.14 -1.98 -7.46
N ARG A 126 -14.35 -1.68 -7.97
CA ARG A 126 -15.62 -1.71 -7.21
C ARG A 126 -15.86 -3.04 -6.50
N ASP A 127 -15.66 -4.16 -7.20
CA ASP A 127 -16.02 -5.48 -6.67
C ASP A 127 -15.05 -5.98 -5.60
N PHE A 128 -13.85 -5.40 -5.53
CA PHE A 128 -12.88 -5.72 -4.49
C PHE A 128 -13.30 -5.18 -3.13
N SER A 129 -14.05 -4.07 -3.04
CA SER A 129 -14.57 -3.58 -1.77
C SER A 129 -15.74 -4.43 -1.26
N ASN A 130 -16.54 -5.00 -2.16
CA ASN A 130 -17.80 -5.67 -1.80
C ASN A 130 -17.65 -7.18 -1.58
N LYS A 131 -16.76 -7.86 -2.31
CA LYS A 131 -16.60 -9.32 -2.24
C LYS A 131 -15.52 -9.78 -1.24
N TYR A 132 -14.56 -8.92 -0.97
CA TYR A 132 -13.55 -9.10 0.08
C TYR A 132 -13.52 -7.85 0.94
N PRO A 133 -14.61 -7.55 1.67
CA PRO A 133 -14.65 -6.39 2.55
C PRO A 133 -13.46 -6.49 3.48
N LEU A 134 -12.53 -5.55 3.33
CA LEU A 134 -11.35 -5.50 4.16
C LEU A 134 -11.81 -5.45 5.63
N ASP A 135 -12.90 -4.74 5.89
CA ASP A 135 -13.71 -4.61 7.11
C ASP A 135 -13.93 -5.94 7.87
N ASN A 136 -14.08 -7.07 7.16
CA ASN A 136 -14.30 -8.39 7.77
C ASN A 136 -13.02 -9.02 8.36
N TYR A 137 -11.84 -8.45 8.11
CA TYR A 137 -10.57 -8.86 8.73
C TYR A 137 -10.19 -8.04 9.97
N PHE A 138 -10.92 -6.94 10.25
CA PHE A 138 -10.60 -5.98 11.33
C PHE A 138 -11.62 -5.98 12.47
N SER A 139 -12.58 -6.90 12.43
CA SER A 139 -13.62 -7.05 13.45
C SER A 139 -13.36 -8.30 14.27
N LYS A 140 -12.48 -8.22 15.27
CA LYS A 140 -12.63 -8.90 16.56
C LYS A 140 -11.63 -8.32 17.57
N PRO A 141 -12.09 -7.98 18.80
CA PRO A 141 -11.21 -7.63 19.91
C PRO A 141 -10.31 -8.81 20.32
#